data_AF-W1I6Q3-F1
#
_entry.id   AF-W1I6Q3-F1
#
_cell.length_a   1.000
_cell.length_b   1.000
_cell.length_c   1.000
_cell.angle_alpha   90.00
_cell.angle_beta   90.00
_cell.angle_gamma   90.00
#
_symmetry.space_group_name_H-M   'P 1'
#
loop_
_entity.id
_entity.type
_entity.pdbx_description
1 polymer ?
#
loop_
_entity_poly.entity_id
_entity_poly.type
_entity_poly.pdbx_seq_one_letter_code
_entity_poly.pdbx_strand_id
1 'polypeptide(L)' 'EQDSMNDPVADEVRSLLDGHIVLSRKLAERGHYPAIDVLASLSRTLANVAEAEHLRAGINLRRLLSAFEQIE' A
#
# COMPACT_ATOMS: atom_id res chain seq x y z
N GLU A 1 -9.78 -17.23 -8.13
CA GLU A 1 -9.31 -17.92 -6.91
C GLU A 1 -9.07 -16.87 -5.84
N GLN A 2 -9.46 -17.21 -4.63
CA GLN A 2 -9.86 -16.35 -3.53
C GLN A 2 -8.84 -15.26 -3.17
N ASP A 3 -9.40 -14.11 -2.78
CA ASP A 3 -8.73 -12.95 -2.24
C ASP A 3 -7.68 -13.39 -1.21
N SER A 4 -6.39 -13.21 -1.55
CA SER A 4 -5.23 -13.59 -0.73
C SER A 4 -5.13 -12.79 0.58
N MET A 5 -6.15 -11.98 0.87
CA MET A 5 -6.28 -11.17 2.07
C MET A 5 -6.65 -11.98 3.31
N ASN A 6 -7.08 -13.25 3.16
CA ASN A 6 -7.39 -14.14 4.29
C ASN A 6 -6.49 -15.39 4.36
N ASP A 7 -5.32 -15.36 3.71
CA ASP A 7 -4.32 -16.41 3.90
C ASP A 7 -3.63 -16.20 5.26
N PRO A 8 -3.81 -17.11 6.24
CA PRO A 8 -3.20 -16.98 7.56
C PRO A 8 -1.67 -16.92 7.50
N VAL A 9 -1.04 -17.49 6.47
CA VAL A 9 0.40 -17.39 6.26
C VAL A 9 0.79 -15.98 5.83
N ALA A 10 0.01 -15.35 4.95
CA ALA A 10 0.28 -13.99 4.49
C ALA A 10 0.10 -12.96 5.60
N ASP A 11 -0.90 -13.15 6.47
CA ASP A 11 -1.10 -12.30 7.65
C ASP A 11 0.05 -12.41 8.65
N GLU A 12 0.53 -13.62 8.91
CA GLU A 12 1.68 -13.84 9.79
C GLU A 12 2.94 -13.16 9.23
N VAL A 13 3.18 -13.26 7.93
CA VAL A 13 4.31 -12.59 7.27
C VAL A 13 4.18 -11.06 7.36
N ARG A 14 2.99 -10.48 7.19
CA ARG A 14 2.76 -9.03 7.38
C ARG A 14 3.01 -8.58 8.82
N SER A 15 2.75 -9.46 9.79
CA SER A 15 3.02 -9.18 11.21
C SER A 15 4.52 -9.11 11.49
N LEU A 16 5.29 -10.05 10.90
CA LEU A 16 6.73 -10.20 11.10
C LEU A 16 7.58 -9.17 10.36
N LEU A 17 7.12 -8.65 9.23
CA LEU A 17 7.89 -7.71 8.41
C LEU A 17 7.70 -6.24 8.84
N ASP A 18 8.74 -5.44 8.58
CA ASP A 18 8.72 -3.99 8.78
C ASP A 18 7.90 -3.23 7.71
N GLY A 19 7.28 -3.94 6.77
CA GLY A 19 6.46 -3.38 5.71
C GLY A 19 6.10 -4.43 4.67
N HIS A 20 5.15 -4.07 3.81
CA HIS A 20 4.70 -4.91 2.72
C HIS A 20 4.19 -4.06 1.56
N ILE A 21 4.34 -4.59 0.34
CA ILE A 21 3.82 -3.98 -0.89
C ILE A 21 2.71 -4.89 -1.40
N VAL A 22 1.51 -4.34 -1.54
CA VAL A 22 0.35 -5.03 -2.11
C VAL A 22 0.27 -4.72 -3.59
N LEU A 23 0.15 -5.77 -4.42
CA LEU A 23 -0.08 -5.63 -5.85
C LEU A 23 -1.57 -5.84 -6.14
N SER A 24 -2.21 -4.84 -6.75
CA SER A 24 -3.63 -4.86 -7.06
C SER A 24 -3.89 -5.41 -8.46
N ARG A 25 -4.76 -6.42 -8.51
CA ARG A 25 -5.28 -6.94 -9.77
C ARG A 25 -6.10 -5.89 -10.53
N LYS A 26 -6.91 -5.08 -9.83
CA LYS A 26 -7.69 -3.97 -10.42
C LYS A 26 -6.79 -2.99 -11.16
N LEU A 27 -5.61 -2.67 -10.59
CA LEU A 27 -4.64 -1.78 -11.25
C LEU A 27 -3.99 -2.46 -12.46
N ALA A 28 -3.58 -3.72 -12.34
CA ALA A 28 -2.98 -4.47 -13.45
C ALA A 28 -3.94 -4.62 -14.65
N GLU A 29 -5.21 -4.93 -14.39
CA GLU A 29 -6.25 -5.06 -15.43
C GLU A 29 -6.55 -3.72 -16.14
N ARG A 30 -6.30 -2.58 -15.48
CA ARG A 30 -6.35 -1.23 -16.09
C ARG A 30 -5.07 -0.85 -16.83
N GLY A 31 -4.07 -1.76 -16.91
CA GLY A 31 -2.78 -1.51 -17.54
C GLY A 31 -1.82 -0.63 -16.72
N HIS A 32 -2.08 -0.44 -15.43
CA HIS A 32 -1.24 0.37 -14.55
C HIS A 32 -0.07 -0.46 -13.99
N TYR A 33 1.17 -0.08 -14.33
CA TYR A 33 2.37 -0.75 -13.86
C TYR A 33 3.43 0.24 -13.33
N PRO A 34 4.06 -0.06 -12.19
CA PRO A 34 3.82 -1.22 -11.32
C PRO A 34 2.46 -1.14 -10.62
N ALA A 35 1.75 -2.27 -10.52
CA ALA A 35 0.37 -2.35 -10.04
C ALA A 35 0.26 -2.25 -8.51
N ILE A 36 0.89 -1.25 -7.89
CA ILE A 36 1.01 -1.11 -6.43
C ILE A 36 -0.24 -0.47 -5.86
N ASP A 37 -0.89 -1.16 -4.94
CA ASP A 37 -1.91 -0.58 -4.08
C ASP A 37 -1.24 0.20 -2.96
N VAL A 38 -1.16 1.53 -3.12
CA VAL A 38 -0.50 2.40 -2.16
C VAL A 38 -1.20 2.39 -0.80
N LEU A 39 -2.54 2.30 -0.77
CA LEU A 39 -3.32 2.41 0.46
C LEU A 39 -3.26 1.10 1.26
N ALA A 40 -3.27 -0.04 0.59
CA ALA A 40 -3.11 -1.35 1.21
C ALA A 40 -1.64 -1.69 1.59
N SER A 41 -0.66 -0.97 1.01
CA SER A 41 0.77 -1.13 1.33
C SER A 41 1.19 -0.32 2.56
N LEU A 42 2.19 -0.81 3.30
CA LEU A 42 2.71 -0.19 4.52
C LEU A 42 4.25 -0.26 4.59
N SER A 43 4.85 0.77 5.20
CA SER A 43 6.24 0.75 5.65
C SER A 43 6.33 1.34 7.06
N ARG A 44 6.82 0.55 8.02
CA ARG A 44 7.03 0.96 9.43
C ARG A 44 8.36 1.70 9.62
N THR A 45 9.31 1.50 8.72
CA THR A 45 10.65 2.13 8.78
C THR A 45 10.73 3.46 8.07
N LEU A 46 9.70 3.88 7.32
CA LEU A 46 9.69 5.10 6.52
C LEU A 46 10.08 6.34 7.36
N ALA A 47 9.54 6.46 8.58
CA ALA A 47 9.83 7.56 9.48
C ALA A 47 11.30 7.65 9.93
N ASN A 48 12.03 6.53 9.86
CA ASN A 48 13.42 6.43 10.29
C ASN A 48 14.42 6.72 9.15
N VAL A 49 13.97 6.65 7.89
CA VAL A 49 14.87 6.71 6.72
C VAL A 49 14.57 7.86 5.76
N ALA A 50 13.36 8.42 5.81
CA ALA A 50 12.95 9.49 4.92
C ALA A 50 13.01 10.87 5.60
N GLU A 51 13.32 11.89 4.81
CA GLU A 51 13.30 13.28 5.28
C GLU A 51 11.88 13.75 5.61
N ALA A 52 11.76 14.73 6.52
CA ALA A 52 10.48 15.25 6.98
C ALA A 52 9.60 15.80 5.84
N GLU A 53 10.21 16.38 4.80
CA GLU A 53 9.49 16.84 3.61
C GLU A 53 8.86 15.68 2.83
N HIS A 54 9.61 14.60 2.64
CA HIS A 54 9.14 13.41 1.95
C HIS A 54 8.00 12.73 2.73
N LEU A 55 8.11 12.66 4.06
CA LEU A 55 7.03 12.16 4.92
C LEU A 55 5.74 12.96 4.77
N ARG A 56 5.84 14.30 4.78
CA ARG A 56 4.67 15.19 4.60
C ARG A 56 4.04 15.01 3.22
N ALA A 57 4.84 14.95 2.17
CA ALA A 57 4.37 14.72 0.81
C ALA A 57 3.65 13.36 0.69
N GLY A 58 4.23 12.30 1.25
CA GLY A 58 3.64 10.96 1.28
C GLY A 58 2.29 10.92 2.01
N ILE A 59 2.18 11.57 3.17
CA ILE A 59 0.92 11.67 3.93
C ILE A 59 -0.16 12.38 3.10
N ASN A 60 0.18 13.51 2.46
CA ASN A 60 -0.77 14.24 1.64
C ASN A 60 -1.23 13.44 0.42
N LEU A 61 -0.30 12.72 -0.24
CA LEU A 61 -0.63 11.84 -1.37
C LEU A 61 -1.60 10.73 -0.94
N ARG A 62 -1.33 10.04 0.17
CA ARG A 62 -2.23 8.99 0.69
C ARG A 62 -3.61 9.54 1.03
N ARG A 63 -3.68 10.76 1.59
CA ARG A 63 -4.95 11.45 1.86
C ARG A 63 -5.75 11.70 0.58
N LEU A 64 -5.09 12.16 -0.47
CA LEU A 64 -5.74 12.41 -1.77
C LEU A 64 -6.19 11.11 -2.44
N LEU A 65 -5.36 10.06 -2.41
CA LEU A 65 -5.71 8.74 -2.95
C LEU A 65 -6.92 8.14 -2.22
N SER A 66 -6.96 8.25 -0.89
CA SER A 66 -8.10 7.77 -0.09
C SER A 66 -9.37 8.55 -0.40
N ALA A 67 -9.29 9.87 -0.58
CA ALA A 67 -10.45 10.67 -0.98
C ALA A 67 -10.92 10.32 -2.41
N PHE A 68 -10.00 10.03 -3.32
CA PHE A 68 -10.33 9.60 -4.68
C PHE A 68 -11.04 8.23 -4.68
N GLU A 69 -10.55 7.26 -3.92
CA GLU A 69 -11.15 5.92 -3.82
C GLU A 69 -12.55 5.94 -3.18
N GLN A 70 -12.85 6.89 -2.30
CA GLN A 70 -14.20 7.06 -1.75
C GLN A 70 -15.23 7.58 -2.78
N ILE A 71 -14.76 8.18 -3.87
CA ILE A 71 -15.60 8.78 -4.92
C ILE A 71 -15.78 7.82 -6.11
N GLU A 72 -14.75 7.03 -6.44
CA GLU A 72 -14.85 5.91 -7.41
C GLU A 72 -15.78 4.79 -6.92
#